data_AF-A0A382KS08-F1
#
_entry.id   AF-A0A382KS08-F1
#
_cell.length_a   1.000
_cell.length_b   1.000
_cell.length_c   1.000
_cell.angle_alpha   90.00
_cell.angle_beta   90.00
_cell.angle_gamma   90.00
#
_symmetry.space_group_name_H-M   'P 1'
#
loop_
_entity.id
_entity.type
_entity.pdbx_description
1 polymer ?
#
loop_
_entity_poly.entity_id
_entity_poly.type
_entity_poly.pdbx_seq_one_letter_code
_entity_poly.pdbx_strand_id
1 'polypeptide(L)'
;MNSPSESVRLAVDIGGTFTDVALEGPPGQFTVKTLTTRDNPEEGVLNGVRRVLSEAAIGPGAVDIIIYGTTLATNLLIERQGSPVALLTTRGFRDSIEIRNENRFEQYDVNIDLPSPLVPRSLRFGVPERIGAAGQVLLPLDENHVAQLVPDLQRHGVKSVAIGFLHSYRNSDHEQRARDIILTQAPELEVTLSSEVAPEMREFERISTACANAYVQPLMSNHLRSLDTLLREDGFDCPLFLMLSGGGITTLETAVRFPVRLVESGPAGGAIFSSHIANLLGLREVLSYDMGGTTAKICLIDEGQPQTSRSFEVAREY
;
A
#
# COMPACT_ATOMS: atom_id res chain seq x y z
N MET A 1 1.87 -35.90 2.66
CA MET A 1 0.66 -35.59 1.85
C MET A 1 -0.29 -34.87 2.78
N ASN A 2 -0.40 -33.55 2.66
CA ASN A 2 -1.42 -32.81 3.39
C ASN A 2 -2.79 -33.26 2.88
N SER A 3 -3.72 -33.53 3.79
CA SER A 3 -5.12 -33.77 3.44
C SER A 3 -5.61 -32.64 2.54
N PRO A 4 -6.37 -32.92 1.46
CA PRO A 4 -6.91 -31.86 0.63
C PRO A 4 -7.70 -30.90 1.53
N SER A 5 -7.38 -29.61 1.43
CA SER A 5 -8.19 -28.56 2.04
C SER A 5 -9.62 -28.76 1.58
N GLU A 6 -10.56 -28.96 2.51
CA GLU A 6 -11.99 -29.00 2.20
C GLU A 6 -12.49 -27.66 1.64
N SER A 7 -11.70 -26.60 1.80
CA SER A 7 -11.96 -25.27 1.27
C SER A 7 -11.32 -25.03 -0.10
N VAL A 8 -12.08 -24.43 -1.01
CA VAL A 8 -11.64 -23.90 -2.31
C VAL A 8 -11.12 -22.47 -2.13
N ARG A 9 -9.84 -22.28 -2.40
CA ARG A 9 -9.12 -21.02 -2.23
C ARG A 9 -8.66 -20.52 -3.59
N LEU A 10 -8.92 -19.25 -3.86
CA LEU A 10 -8.48 -18.57 -5.08
C LEU A 10 -7.41 -17.53 -4.71
N ALA A 11 -6.29 -17.58 -5.40
CA ALA A 11 -5.23 -16.58 -5.28
C ALA A 11 -5.02 -15.91 -6.64
N VAL A 12 -4.82 -14.60 -6.63
CA VAL A 12 -4.52 -13.79 -7.81
C VAL A 12 -3.32 -12.91 -7.49
N ASP A 13 -2.33 -12.87 -8.39
CA ASP A 13 -1.24 -11.89 -8.35
C ASP A 13 -1.21 -11.11 -9.66
N ILE A 14 -1.44 -9.79 -9.58
CA ILE A 14 -1.34 -8.90 -10.73
C ILE A 14 0.07 -8.27 -10.81
N GLY A 15 0.82 -8.69 -11.81
CA GLY A 15 2.08 -8.10 -12.23
C GLY A 15 1.90 -7.02 -13.31
N GLY A 16 3.00 -6.33 -13.65
CA GLY A 16 3.03 -5.36 -14.75
C GLY A 16 2.93 -5.96 -16.15
N THR A 17 3.20 -7.26 -16.31
CA THR A 17 3.16 -7.97 -17.61
C THR A 17 2.10 -9.07 -17.63
N PHE A 18 2.05 -9.87 -16.57
CA PHE A 18 1.14 -11.00 -16.46
C PHE A 18 0.32 -10.91 -15.19
N THR A 19 -0.88 -11.49 -15.27
CA THR A 19 -1.72 -11.81 -14.12
C THR A 19 -1.69 -13.31 -13.94
N ASP A 20 -1.32 -13.74 -12.74
CA ASP A 20 -1.21 -15.14 -12.35
C ASP A 20 -2.37 -15.48 -11.42
N VAL A 21 -3.10 -16.56 -11.72
CA VAL A 21 -4.27 -17.01 -10.95
C VAL A 21 -4.06 -18.46 -10.56
N ALA A 22 -4.23 -18.77 -9.28
CA ALA A 22 -4.13 -20.12 -8.74
C ALA A 22 -5.39 -20.47 -7.96
N LEU A 23 -5.92 -21.67 -8.20
CA LEU A 23 -7.03 -22.24 -7.45
C LEU A 23 -6.58 -23.54 -6.78
N GLU A 24 -6.89 -23.69 -5.50
CA GLU A 24 -6.55 -24.87 -4.69
C GLU A 24 -7.77 -25.30 -3.87
N GLY A 25 -8.18 -26.56 -3.98
CA GLY A 25 -9.27 -27.11 -3.17
C GLY A 25 -9.78 -28.46 -3.69
N PRO A 26 -11.03 -28.85 -3.36
CA PRO A 26 -11.71 -30.04 -3.89
C PRO A 26 -12.18 -29.85 -5.34
N PRO A 27 -11.26 -29.62 -6.28
CA PRO A 27 -11.12 -30.44 -7.49
C PRO A 27 -9.65 -30.72 -7.85
N GLY A 28 -8.70 -30.21 -7.07
CA GLY A 28 -7.27 -30.22 -7.35
C GLY A 28 -6.66 -28.81 -7.29
N GLN A 29 -5.49 -28.67 -7.92
CA GLN A 29 -4.79 -27.40 -8.09
C GLN A 29 -4.78 -27.00 -9.57
N PHE A 30 -5.18 -25.77 -9.85
CA PHE A 30 -5.27 -25.23 -11.21
C PHE A 30 -4.57 -23.86 -11.25
N THR A 31 -3.89 -23.56 -12.35
CA THR A 31 -3.17 -22.28 -12.51
C THR A 31 -3.36 -21.74 -13.91
N VAL A 32 -3.67 -20.45 -14.01
CA VAL A 32 -3.82 -19.74 -15.28
C VAL A 32 -2.90 -18.52 -15.27
N LYS A 33 -2.23 -18.27 -16.39
CA LYS A 33 -1.45 -17.05 -16.63
C LYS A 33 -2.03 -16.30 -17.82
N THR A 34 -2.35 -15.03 -17.61
CA THR A 34 -2.89 -14.12 -18.64
C THR A 34 -2.03 -12.88 -18.76
N LEU A 35 -2.12 -12.18 -19.90
CA LEU A 35 -1.54 -10.85 -20.04
C LEU A 35 -2.30 -9.86 -19.15
N THR A 36 -1.57 -8.96 -18.50
CA THR A 36 -2.17 -7.88 -17.71
C THR A 36 -2.81 -6.85 -18.66
N THR A 37 -4.10 -6.63 -18.49
CA THR A 37 -4.85 -5.59 -19.22
C THR A 37 -4.60 -4.23 -18.56
N ARG A 38 -3.59 -3.48 -19.01
CA ARG A 38 -3.17 -2.22 -18.36
C ARG A 38 -4.27 -1.16 -18.27
N ASP A 39 -5.09 -1.05 -19.31
CA ASP A 39 -6.16 -0.05 -19.37
C ASP A 39 -7.40 -0.43 -18.55
N ASN A 40 -7.53 -1.71 -18.18
CA ASN A 40 -8.64 -2.25 -17.38
C ASN A 40 -8.15 -3.48 -16.59
N PRO A 41 -7.36 -3.27 -15.52
CA PRO A 41 -6.70 -4.34 -14.78
C PRO A 41 -7.71 -5.27 -14.11
N GLU A 42 -8.85 -4.76 -13.67
CA GLU A 42 -9.92 -5.54 -13.03
C GLU A 42 -10.47 -6.58 -14.00
N GLU A 43 -10.80 -6.19 -15.23
CA GLU A 43 -11.29 -7.13 -16.25
C GLU A 43 -10.21 -8.16 -16.64
N GLY A 44 -8.93 -7.76 -16.64
CA GLY A 44 -7.82 -8.70 -16.81
C GLY A 44 -7.80 -9.80 -15.75
N VAL A 45 -8.03 -9.44 -14.49
CA VAL A 45 -8.15 -10.36 -13.36
C VAL A 45 -9.35 -11.28 -13.50
N LEU A 46 -10.54 -10.73 -13.77
CA LEU A 46 -11.77 -11.52 -13.95
C LEU A 46 -11.64 -12.54 -15.07
N ASN A 47 -10.98 -12.18 -16.18
CA ASN A 47 -10.74 -13.12 -17.27
C ASN A 47 -9.84 -14.30 -16.85
N GLY A 48 -8.80 -14.05 -16.04
CA GLY A 48 -7.98 -15.12 -15.46
C GLY A 48 -8.78 -16.01 -14.51
N VAL A 49 -9.61 -15.40 -13.66
CA VAL A 49 -10.48 -16.09 -12.70
C VAL A 49 -11.54 -16.96 -13.38
N ARG A 50 -12.26 -16.41 -14.36
CA ARG A 50 -13.26 -17.16 -15.15
C ARG A 50 -12.62 -18.37 -15.86
N ARG A 51 -11.40 -18.20 -16.38
CA ARG A 51 -10.66 -19.30 -17.02
C ARG A 51 -10.29 -20.40 -16.02
N VAL A 52 -9.75 -20.06 -14.85
CA VAL A 52 -9.36 -21.09 -13.87
C VAL A 52 -10.58 -21.85 -13.33
N LEU A 53 -11.70 -21.16 -13.11
CA LEU A 53 -12.97 -21.80 -12.69
C LEU A 53 -13.51 -22.75 -13.77
N SER A 54 -13.42 -22.36 -15.04
CA SER A 54 -13.81 -23.20 -16.18
C SER A 54 -12.96 -24.47 -16.27
N GLU A 55 -11.63 -24.35 -16.12
CA GLU A 55 -10.70 -25.50 -16.11
C GLU A 55 -10.97 -26.44 -14.93
N ALA A 56 -11.32 -25.88 -13.77
CA ALA A 56 -11.68 -26.63 -12.57
C ALA A 56 -13.11 -27.20 -12.58
N ALA A 57 -13.93 -26.82 -13.57
CA ALA A 57 -15.35 -27.17 -13.70
C ALA A 57 -16.19 -26.85 -12.45
N ILE A 58 -15.92 -25.69 -11.81
CA ILE A 58 -16.67 -25.19 -10.64
C ILE A 58 -17.19 -23.77 -10.89
N GLY A 59 -18.22 -23.39 -10.14
CA GLY A 59 -18.77 -22.03 -10.17
C GLY A 59 -18.11 -21.11 -9.14
N PRO A 60 -18.29 -19.78 -9.27
CA PRO A 60 -17.75 -18.78 -8.34
C PRO A 60 -18.27 -18.95 -6.90
N GLY A 61 -19.52 -19.38 -6.74
CA GLY A 61 -20.10 -19.68 -5.42
C GLY A 61 -19.50 -20.88 -4.69
N ALA A 62 -18.62 -21.65 -5.33
CA ALA A 62 -17.86 -22.72 -4.68
C ALA A 62 -16.55 -22.23 -4.07
N VAL A 63 -16.12 -20.98 -4.33
CA VAL A 63 -14.89 -20.40 -3.78
C VAL A 63 -15.16 -19.81 -2.40
N ASP A 64 -14.39 -20.24 -1.40
CA ASP A 64 -14.59 -19.82 0.00
C ASP A 64 -13.79 -18.56 0.37
N ILE A 65 -12.71 -18.27 -0.36
CA ILE A 65 -11.82 -17.15 -0.06
C ILE A 65 -11.03 -16.74 -1.31
N ILE A 66 -10.85 -15.43 -1.47
CA ILE A 66 -9.98 -14.85 -2.49
C ILE A 66 -8.82 -14.12 -1.81
N ILE A 67 -7.60 -14.38 -2.23
CA ILE A 67 -6.39 -13.66 -1.82
C ILE A 67 -5.81 -12.93 -3.03
N TYR A 68 -5.70 -11.61 -2.96
CA TYR A 68 -5.22 -10.78 -4.05
C TYR A 68 -3.89 -10.10 -3.68
N GLY A 69 -2.86 -10.39 -4.47
CA GLY A 69 -1.57 -9.72 -4.51
C GLY A 69 -1.52 -8.75 -5.68
N THR A 70 -0.82 -7.63 -5.52
CA THR A 70 -0.72 -6.62 -6.57
C THR A 70 0.59 -5.86 -6.52
N THR A 71 1.13 -5.58 -7.70
CA THR A 71 2.28 -4.69 -7.90
C THR A 71 1.90 -3.26 -8.25
N LEU A 72 0.59 -2.95 -8.38
CA LEU A 72 0.12 -1.63 -8.82
C LEU A 72 0.57 -0.52 -7.89
N ALA A 73 0.45 -0.70 -6.56
CA ALA A 73 0.88 0.30 -5.58
C ALA A 73 2.38 0.60 -5.68
N THR A 74 3.21 -0.43 -5.86
CA THR A 74 4.66 -0.29 -6.06
C THR A 74 4.95 0.50 -7.34
N ASN A 75 4.32 0.14 -8.46
CA ASN A 75 4.56 0.79 -9.74
C ASN A 75 4.14 2.27 -9.74
N LEU A 76 3.02 2.61 -9.09
CA LEU A 76 2.58 4.00 -8.94
C LEU A 76 3.62 4.89 -8.23
N LEU A 77 4.32 4.32 -7.23
CA LEU A 77 5.39 5.03 -6.51
C LEU A 77 6.66 5.14 -7.35
N ILE A 78 7.08 4.05 -8.00
CA ILE A 78 8.30 4.01 -8.82
C ILE A 78 8.15 4.93 -10.04
N GLU A 79 7.03 4.85 -10.75
CA GLU A 79 6.78 5.62 -11.98
C GLU A 79 6.31 7.06 -11.68
N ARG A 80 6.10 7.40 -10.40
CA ARG A 80 5.54 8.69 -9.96
C ARG A 80 4.26 9.08 -10.72
N GLN A 81 3.35 8.10 -10.82
CA GLN A 81 2.04 8.24 -11.48
C GLN A 81 0.88 8.25 -10.47
N GLY A 82 1.14 8.66 -9.23
CA GLY A 82 0.10 8.81 -8.22
C GLY A 82 -0.74 10.07 -8.41
N SER A 83 -1.65 10.30 -7.47
CA SER A 83 -2.55 11.45 -7.48
C SER A 83 -1.88 12.71 -6.90
N PRO A 84 -2.32 13.93 -7.27
CA PRO A 84 -1.87 15.16 -6.63
C PRO A 84 -2.19 15.17 -5.13
N VAL A 85 -1.16 15.34 -4.29
CA VAL A 85 -1.25 15.32 -2.82
C VAL A 85 -0.87 16.66 -2.22
N ALA A 86 -1.55 17.04 -1.14
CA ALA A 86 -1.07 18.07 -0.22
C ALA A 86 -0.67 17.47 1.13
N LEU A 87 0.29 18.12 1.80
CA LEU A 87 0.71 17.80 3.16
C LEU A 87 0.27 18.92 4.11
N LEU A 88 -0.48 18.59 5.14
CA LEU A 88 -0.68 19.43 6.32
C LEU A 88 0.25 18.93 7.43
N THR A 89 1.07 19.83 7.97
CA THR A 89 1.96 19.51 9.09
C THR A 89 2.03 20.67 10.06
N THR A 90 2.65 20.43 11.22
CA THR A 90 2.85 21.44 12.25
C THR A 90 3.61 22.64 11.68
N ARG A 91 3.14 23.84 11.96
CA ARG A 91 3.78 25.09 11.53
C ARG A 91 5.26 25.08 11.93
N GLY A 92 6.12 25.33 10.93
CA GLY A 92 7.58 25.24 11.06
C GLY A 92 8.19 23.92 10.58
N PHE A 93 7.39 22.89 10.28
CA PHE A 93 7.87 21.54 9.92
C PHE A 93 7.56 21.12 8.47
N ARG A 94 7.07 22.03 7.63
CA ARG A 94 6.72 21.72 6.22
C ARG A 94 7.87 21.21 5.36
N ASP A 95 9.10 21.56 5.72
CA ASP A 95 10.31 21.21 4.97
C ASP A 95 10.96 19.91 5.52
N SER A 96 10.40 19.27 6.57
CA SER A 96 10.96 18.05 7.18
C SER A 96 11.07 16.87 6.21
N ILE A 97 10.12 16.70 5.28
CA ILE A 97 10.18 15.62 4.27
C ILE A 97 11.22 15.88 3.16
N GLU A 98 11.71 17.11 3.04
CA GLU A 98 12.76 17.49 2.08
C GLU A 98 14.14 17.45 2.74
N ILE A 99 14.25 17.89 4.00
CA ILE A 99 15.47 17.80 4.81
C ILE A 99 15.80 16.34 5.18
N ARG A 100 14.77 15.51 5.40
CA ARG A 100 14.89 14.10 5.76
C ARG A 100 15.62 13.91 7.10
N ASN A 101 16.64 13.06 7.12
CA ASN A 101 17.50 12.76 8.25
C ASN A 101 18.98 13.00 7.95
N GLU A 102 19.28 13.81 6.92
CA GLU A 102 20.64 14.10 6.43
C GLU A 102 21.46 12.88 5.97
N ASN A 103 20.82 11.71 5.84
CA ASN A 103 21.49 10.49 5.39
C ASN A 103 21.79 10.55 3.88
N ARG A 104 23.02 10.20 3.51
CA ARG A 104 23.48 10.06 2.12
C ARG A 104 23.65 8.60 1.80
N PHE A 105 22.91 8.12 0.81
CA PHE A 105 23.03 6.74 0.37
C PHE A 105 24.33 6.49 -0.40
N GLU A 106 24.90 7.53 -1.01
CA GLU A 106 26.29 7.55 -1.49
C GLU A 106 27.13 8.50 -0.62
N GLN A 107 27.86 7.95 0.35
CA GLN A 107 28.61 8.74 1.33
C GLN A 107 29.77 9.54 0.70
N TYR A 108 30.29 9.09 -0.44
CA TYR A 108 31.44 9.70 -1.11
C TYR A 108 31.05 10.70 -2.19
N ASP A 109 29.79 10.71 -2.64
CA ASP A 109 29.31 11.74 -3.53
C ASP A 109 28.87 12.98 -2.73
N VAL A 110 29.69 14.03 -2.80
CA VAL A 110 29.40 15.28 -2.11
C VAL A 110 28.29 16.10 -2.77
N ASN A 111 28.00 15.83 -4.05
CA ASN A 111 27.02 16.53 -4.87
C ASN A 111 25.77 15.67 -5.15
N ILE A 112 25.54 14.64 -4.33
CA ILE A 112 24.41 13.72 -4.49
C ILE A 112 23.09 14.49 -4.58
N ASP A 113 22.37 14.30 -5.69
CA ASP A 113 21.03 14.84 -5.86
C ASP A 113 20.02 13.87 -5.27
N LEU A 114 19.36 14.30 -4.19
CA LEU A 114 18.36 13.49 -3.52
C LEU A 114 17.02 13.53 -4.30
N PRO A 115 16.28 12.40 -4.37
CA PRO A 115 15.00 12.36 -5.07
C PRO A 115 14.01 13.43 -4.57
N SER A 116 13.28 14.06 -5.49
CA SER A 116 12.25 15.04 -5.09
C SER A 116 11.17 14.37 -4.23
N PRO A 117 10.69 14.98 -3.13
CA PRO A 117 9.59 14.41 -2.34
C PRO A 117 8.30 14.30 -3.17
N LEU A 118 7.43 13.34 -2.83
CA LEU A 118 6.15 13.11 -3.53
C LEU A 118 5.21 14.32 -3.48
N VAL A 119 5.27 15.09 -2.40
CA VAL A 119 4.50 16.32 -2.22
C VAL A 119 5.40 17.51 -2.56
N PRO A 120 5.09 18.33 -3.58
CA PRO A 120 5.89 19.51 -3.90
C PRO A 120 5.76 20.56 -2.79
N ARG A 121 6.81 21.37 -2.59
CA ARG A 121 6.87 22.34 -1.48
C ARG A 121 5.70 23.33 -1.45
N SER A 122 5.16 23.71 -2.62
CA SER A 122 3.99 24.60 -2.75
C SER A 122 2.69 24.00 -2.19
N LEU A 123 2.63 22.67 -2.05
CA LEU A 123 1.48 21.95 -1.49
C LEU A 123 1.75 21.41 -0.08
N ARG A 124 2.71 22.00 0.64
CA ARG A 124 3.00 21.69 2.04
C ARG A 124 2.62 22.88 2.93
N PHE A 125 1.60 22.69 3.75
CA PHE A 125 0.98 23.71 4.56
C PHE A 125 1.31 23.51 6.04
N GLY A 126 1.76 24.60 6.68
CA GLY A 126 2.07 24.62 8.11
C GLY A 126 0.89 25.13 8.93
N VAL A 127 0.16 24.21 9.56
CA VAL A 127 -1.01 24.53 10.39
C VAL A 127 -0.53 24.98 11.78
N PRO A 128 -1.09 26.07 12.36
CA PRO A 128 -0.76 26.43 13.72
C PRO A 128 -1.49 25.50 14.69
N GLU A 129 -0.77 24.49 15.14
CA GLU A 129 -1.12 23.63 16.25
C GLU A 129 0.15 23.09 16.91
N ARG A 130 0.08 22.59 18.16
CA ARG A 130 1.21 21.88 18.77
C ARG A 130 0.78 20.91 19.84
N ILE A 131 1.27 19.69 19.73
CA ILE A 131 1.21 18.65 20.77
C ILE A 131 2.62 18.48 21.36
N GLY A 132 2.70 18.28 22.68
CA GLY A 132 3.94 17.99 23.40
C GLY A 132 4.31 16.52 23.36
N ALA A 133 5.55 16.17 23.71
CA ALA A 133 6.03 14.79 23.70
C ALA A 133 5.32 13.85 24.70
N ALA A 134 4.60 14.40 25.69
CA ALA A 134 3.75 13.65 26.61
C ALA A 134 2.28 13.58 26.17
N GLY A 135 1.94 14.09 24.97
CA GLY A 135 0.59 14.07 24.40
C GLY A 135 -0.30 15.23 24.82
N GLN A 136 0.21 16.17 25.63
CA GLN A 136 -0.53 17.36 26.04
C GLN A 136 -0.63 18.38 24.88
N VAL A 137 -1.76 19.08 24.79
CA VAL A 137 -1.93 20.19 23.85
C VAL A 137 -1.15 21.40 24.36
N LEU A 138 -0.18 21.88 23.57
CA LEU A 138 0.62 23.08 23.87
C LEU A 138 0.06 24.31 23.13
N LEU A 139 -0.44 24.09 21.91
CA LEU A 139 -1.15 25.09 21.11
C LEU A 139 -2.36 24.38 20.48
N PRO A 140 -3.61 24.81 20.77
CA PRO A 140 -4.80 24.24 20.16
C PRO A 140 -4.74 24.30 18.63
N LEU A 141 -5.41 23.35 17.96
CA LEU A 141 -5.59 23.39 16.51
C LEU A 141 -6.35 24.65 16.09
N ASP A 142 -5.77 25.43 15.18
CA ASP A 142 -6.49 26.51 14.50
C ASP A 142 -7.39 25.93 13.40
N GLU A 143 -8.62 25.60 13.79
CA GLU A 143 -9.62 25.02 12.89
C GLU A 143 -9.99 25.95 11.73
N ASN A 144 -10.00 27.27 11.97
CA ASN A 144 -10.28 28.26 10.93
C ASN A 144 -9.17 28.26 9.88
N HIS A 145 -7.91 28.12 10.29
CA HIS A 145 -6.79 27.99 9.37
C HIS A 145 -6.92 26.73 8.51
N VAL A 146 -7.28 25.57 9.09
CA VAL A 146 -7.52 24.34 8.32
C VAL A 146 -8.65 24.54 7.29
N ALA A 147 -9.76 25.14 7.70
CA ALA A 147 -10.89 25.43 6.82
C ALA A 147 -10.49 26.34 5.65
N GLN A 148 -9.66 27.36 5.89
CA GLN A 148 -9.19 28.29 4.87
C GLN A 148 -8.26 27.65 3.83
N LEU A 149 -7.65 26.50 4.12
CA LEU A 149 -6.82 25.78 3.15
C LEU A 149 -7.65 25.03 2.11
N VAL A 150 -8.88 24.63 2.40
CA VAL A 150 -9.70 23.79 1.51
C VAL A 150 -9.89 24.40 0.10
N PRO A 151 -10.22 25.70 -0.05
CA PRO A 151 -10.30 26.33 -1.37
C PRO A 151 -8.98 26.29 -2.16
N ASP A 152 -7.84 26.38 -1.46
CA ASP A 152 -6.53 26.30 -2.10
C ASP A 152 -6.22 24.87 -2.56
N LEU A 153 -6.59 23.86 -1.76
CA LEU A 153 -6.46 22.45 -2.14
C LEU A 153 -7.25 22.14 -3.42
N GLN A 154 -8.51 22.59 -3.48
CA GLN A 154 -9.37 22.43 -4.64
C GLN A 154 -8.82 23.16 -5.88
N ARG A 155 -8.33 24.39 -5.71
CA ARG A 155 -7.73 25.18 -6.81
C ARG A 155 -6.52 24.50 -7.44
N HIS A 156 -5.71 23.80 -6.64
CA HIS A 156 -4.55 23.06 -7.12
C HIS A 156 -4.87 21.64 -7.59
N GLY A 157 -6.16 21.25 -7.63
CA GLY A 157 -6.58 19.93 -8.09
C GLY A 157 -6.11 18.79 -7.20
N VAL A 158 -5.83 19.06 -5.91
CA VAL A 158 -5.47 18.05 -4.92
C VAL A 158 -6.57 16.99 -4.86
N LYS A 159 -6.17 15.72 -4.82
CA LYS A 159 -7.09 14.57 -4.72
C LYS A 159 -6.99 13.87 -3.37
N SER A 160 -5.84 13.99 -2.70
CA SER A 160 -5.64 13.44 -1.39
C SER A 160 -4.79 14.35 -0.50
N VAL A 161 -5.05 14.31 0.81
CA VAL A 161 -4.34 15.11 1.81
C VAL A 161 -3.69 14.16 2.81
N ALA A 162 -2.37 14.26 2.96
CA ALA A 162 -1.66 13.68 4.08
C ALA A 162 -1.63 14.68 5.25
N ILE A 163 -2.00 14.24 6.45
CA ILE A 163 -1.92 15.04 7.67
C ILE A 163 -0.88 14.39 8.59
N GLY A 164 0.15 15.15 8.92
CA GLY A 164 1.29 14.71 9.70
C GLY A 164 1.69 15.74 10.73
N PHE A 165 1.06 15.71 11.90
CA PHE A 165 1.41 16.59 13.01
C PHE A 165 2.45 15.96 13.93
N LEU A 166 3.22 16.79 14.62
CA LEU A 166 4.21 16.29 15.56
C LEU A 166 3.54 15.66 16.78
N HIS A 167 4.10 14.53 17.21
CA HIS A 167 3.60 13.73 18.33
C HIS A 167 2.17 13.17 18.16
N SER A 168 1.65 13.15 16.93
CA SER A 168 0.33 12.58 16.65
C SER A 168 0.20 11.09 16.96
N TYR A 169 1.32 10.35 16.95
CA TYR A 169 1.38 8.96 17.42
C TYR A 169 1.04 8.78 18.92
N ARG A 170 1.08 9.86 19.72
CA ARG A 170 0.65 9.84 21.14
C ARG A 170 -0.72 10.42 21.35
N ASN A 171 -1.03 11.50 20.63
CA ASN A 171 -2.33 12.16 20.68
C ASN A 171 -2.69 12.59 19.26
N SER A 172 -3.64 11.88 18.66
CA SER A 172 -4.07 12.08 17.27
C SER A 172 -5.24 13.06 17.13
N ASP A 173 -5.70 13.70 18.21
CA ASP A 173 -6.93 14.49 18.21
C ASP A 173 -6.91 15.63 17.18
N HIS A 174 -5.78 16.33 17.05
CA HIS A 174 -5.64 17.38 16.03
C HIS A 174 -5.66 16.83 14.60
N GLU A 175 -5.04 15.67 14.35
CA GLU A 175 -5.06 15.04 13.02
C GLU A 175 -6.49 14.63 12.65
N GLN A 176 -7.21 13.99 13.57
CA GLN A 176 -8.60 13.58 13.38
C GLN A 176 -9.51 14.80 13.15
N ARG A 177 -9.35 15.85 13.97
CA ARG A 177 -10.15 17.07 13.82
C ARG A 177 -9.89 17.78 12.50
N ALA A 178 -8.63 17.86 12.07
CA ALA A 178 -8.28 18.45 10.77
C ALA A 178 -8.88 17.67 9.60
N ARG A 179 -8.85 16.33 9.64
CA ARG A 179 -9.55 15.47 8.66
C ARG A 179 -11.03 15.80 8.60
N ASP A 180 -11.71 15.83 9.75
CA ASP A 180 -13.15 16.02 9.79
C ASP A 180 -13.56 17.38 9.20
N ILE A 181 -12.77 18.44 9.46
CA ILE A 181 -12.96 19.77 8.87
C ILE A 181 -12.81 19.72 7.34
N ILE A 182 -11.78 19.04 6.83
CA ILE A 182 -11.53 18.91 5.39
C ILE A 182 -12.67 18.15 4.73
N LEU A 183 -13.04 16.97 5.25
CA LEU A 183 -14.08 16.12 4.67
C LEU A 183 -15.48 16.76 4.75
N THR A 184 -15.73 17.64 5.72
CA THR A 184 -16.98 18.41 5.78
C THR A 184 -17.12 19.38 4.61
N GLN A 185 -16.02 19.97 4.13
CA GLN A 185 -16.03 20.98 3.07
C GLN A 185 -15.71 20.42 1.69
N ALA A 186 -14.96 19.32 1.63
CA ALA A 186 -14.51 18.65 0.42
C ALA A 186 -14.59 17.11 0.61
N PRO A 187 -15.81 16.54 0.62
CA PRO A 187 -16.03 15.11 0.86
C PRO A 187 -15.45 14.21 -0.25
N GLU A 188 -15.07 14.78 -1.39
CA GLU A 188 -14.42 14.09 -2.50
C GLU A 188 -12.94 13.80 -2.28
N LEU A 189 -12.31 14.42 -1.27
CA LEU A 189 -10.89 14.22 -0.97
C LEU A 189 -10.67 12.98 -0.13
N GLU A 190 -9.61 12.24 -0.44
CA GLU A 190 -9.10 11.18 0.43
C GLU A 190 -8.16 11.78 1.48
N VAL A 191 -8.37 11.48 2.76
CA VAL A 191 -7.51 12.00 3.84
C VAL A 191 -6.78 10.88 4.55
N THR A 192 -5.46 10.99 4.56
CA THR A 192 -4.55 10.08 5.26
C THR A 192 -4.03 10.72 6.54
N LEU A 193 -4.18 10.03 7.68
CA LEU A 193 -3.61 10.45 8.96
C LEU A 193 -2.33 9.70 9.26
N SER A 194 -1.25 10.43 9.55
CA SER A 194 0.05 9.82 9.85
C SER A 194 0.02 8.94 11.10
N SER A 195 -0.82 9.30 12.08
CA SER A 195 -1.09 8.52 13.29
C SER A 195 -1.86 7.21 13.04
N GLU A 196 -2.46 7.02 11.87
CA GLU A 196 -3.17 5.78 11.53
C GLU A 196 -2.35 4.88 10.59
N VAL A 197 -1.66 5.48 9.62
CA VAL A 197 -0.85 4.73 8.65
C VAL A 197 0.38 4.11 9.31
N ALA A 198 1.13 4.94 10.04
CA ALA A 198 2.42 4.60 10.62
C ALA A 198 2.62 5.35 11.96
N PRO A 199 1.96 4.92 13.06
CA PRO A 199 2.02 5.54 14.39
C PRO A 199 3.38 5.40 15.09
N GLU A 200 4.45 5.80 14.42
CA GLU A 200 5.83 5.72 14.88
C GLU A 200 6.32 7.09 15.36
N MET A 201 7.28 7.11 16.28
CA MET A 201 7.72 8.36 16.93
C MET A 201 8.35 9.36 15.95
N ARG A 202 9.16 8.87 15.02
CA ARG A 202 9.96 9.71 14.12
C ARG A 202 9.11 10.33 13.02
N GLU A 203 9.20 11.65 12.87
CA GLU A 203 8.36 12.43 11.97
C GLU A 203 8.69 12.21 10.51
N PHE A 204 9.95 12.03 10.13
CA PHE A 204 10.31 11.86 8.72
C PHE A 204 9.70 10.58 8.16
N GLU A 205 9.99 9.42 8.77
CA GLU A 205 9.49 8.13 8.31
C GLU A 205 7.96 8.07 8.35
N ARG A 206 7.35 8.59 9.43
CA ARG A 206 5.88 8.64 9.59
C ARG A 206 5.21 9.52 8.52
N ILE A 207 5.67 10.76 8.34
CA ILE A 207 5.07 11.71 7.40
C ILE A 207 5.36 11.27 5.96
N SER A 208 6.56 10.77 5.66
CA SER A 208 6.90 10.20 4.35
C SER A 208 5.97 9.04 3.98
N THR A 209 5.70 8.13 4.91
CA THR A 209 4.75 7.02 4.71
C THR A 209 3.31 7.51 4.52
N ALA A 210 2.89 8.53 5.28
CA ALA A 210 1.56 9.14 5.11
C ALA A 210 1.42 9.81 3.73
N CYS A 211 2.46 10.50 3.26
CA CYS A 211 2.51 11.08 1.92
C CYS A 211 2.44 9.99 0.83
N ALA A 212 3.21 8.91 0.97
CA ALA A 212 3.19 7.79 0.04
C ALA A 212 1.81 7.10 -0.02
N ASN A 213 1.15 6.94 1.12
CA ASN A 213 -0.21 6.41 1.17
C ASN A 213 -1.20 7.33 0.45
N ALA A 214 -1.24 8.62 0.82
CA ALA A 214 -2.10 9.61 0.17
C ALA A 214 -1.87 9.69 -1.36
N TYR A 215 -0.63 9.47 -1.79
CA TYR A 215 -0.24 9.53 -3.20
C TYR A 215 -0.86 8.40 -4.04
N VAL A 216 -0.94 7.19 -3.50
CA VAL A 216 -1.50 6.04 -4.21
C VAL A 216 -2.97 5.77 -3.87
N GLN A 217 -3.47 6.32 -2.76
CA GLN A 217 -4.78 5.99 -2.21
C GLN A 217 -5.95 6.19 -3.17
N PRO A 218 -6.10 7.31 -3.89
CA PRO A 218 -7.27 7.49 -4.77
C PRO A 218 -7.35 6.44 -5.89
N LEU A 219 -6.21 6.13 -6.51
CA LEU A 219 -6.16 5.15 -7.61
C LEU A 219 -6.39 3.73 -7.09
N MET A 220 -5.73 3.36 -5.97
CA MET A 220 -5.87 2.04 -5.37
C MET A 220 -7.26 1.81 -4.77
N SER A 221 -7.86 2.81 -4.13
CA SER A 221 -9.22 2.75 -3.60
C SER A 221 -10.23 2.43 -4.71
N ASN A 222 -10.15 3.15 -5.82
CA ASN A 222 -11.03 2.92 -6.98
C ASN A 222 -10.82 1.52 -7.56
N HIS A 223 -9.57 1.11 -7.78
CA HIS A 223 -9.23 -0.21 -8.31
C HIS A 223 -9.80 -1.34 -7.44
N LEU A 224 -9.52 -1.32 -6.14
CA LEU A 224 -9.90 -2.37 -5.22
C LEU A 224 -11.42 -2.47 -5.04
N ARG A 225 -12.13 -1.32 -5.01
CA ARG A 225 -13.60 -1.29 -4.94
C ARG A 225 -14.26 -1.77 -6.24
N SER A 226 -13.69 -1.38 -7.38
CA SER A 226 -14.13 -1.85 -8.70
C SER A 226 -13.99 -3.37 -8.81
N LEU A 227 -12.83 -3.90 -8.43
CA LEU A 227 -12.57 -5.34 -8.42
C LEU A 227 -13.56 -6.09 -7.52
N ASP A 228 -13.79 -5.63 -6.29
CA ASP A 228 -14.76 -6.26 -5.40
C ASP A 228 -16.18 -6.25 -5.98
N THR A 229 -16.61 -5.11 -6.54
CA THR A 229 -17.92 -4.99 -7.20
C THR A 229 -18.08 -6.01 -8.33
N LEU A 230 -17.09 -6.09 -9.22
CA LEU A 230 -17.13 -7.01 -10.36
C LEU A 230 -17.09 -8.48 -9.92
N LEU A 231 -16.33 -8.82 -8.88
CA LEU A 231 -16.33 -10.17 -8.31
C LEU A 231 -17.72 -10.51 -7.74
N ARG A 232 -18.40 -9.57 -7.07
CA ARG A 232 -19.78 -9.78 -6.60
C ARG A 232 -20.75 -9.98 -7.76
N GLU A 233 -20.63 -9.17 -8.82
CA GLU A 233 -21.46 -9.29 -10.03
C GLU A 233 -21.23 -10.63 -10.76
N ASP A 234 -20.01 -11.15 -10.74
CA ASP A 234 -19.66 -12.48 -11.27
C ASP A 234 -20.15 -13.64 -10.38
N GLY A 235 -20.74 -13.37 -9.20
CA GLY A 235 -21.37 -14.38 -8.34
C GLY A 235 -20.48 -14.94 -7.23
N PHE A 236 -19.44 -14.22 -6.81
CA PHE A 236 -18.64 -14.57 -5.64
C PHE A 236 -19.28 -14.06 -4.34
N ASP A 237 -19.50 -14.96 -3.38
CA ASP A 237 -20.06 -14.62 -2.06
C ASP A 237 -19.01 -14.60 -0.92
N CYS A 238 -17.78 -15.00 -1.21
CA CYS A 238 -16.69 -15.11 -0.23
C CYS A 238 -16.00 -13.78 0.13
N PRO A 239 -15.21 -13.74 1.21
CA PRO A 239 -14.33 -12.60 1.51
C PRO A 239 -13.15 -12.47 0.53
N LEU A 240 -12.85 -11.22 0.16
CA LEU A 240 -11.64 -10.81 -0.54
C LEU A 240 -10.61 -10.25 0.46
N PHE A 241 -9.45 -10.90 0.52
CA PHE A 241 -8.29 -10.47 1.29
C PHE A 241 -7.15 -10.00 0.39
N LEU A 242 -6.33 -9.09 0.92
CA LEU A 242 -5.19 -8.51 0.23
C LEU A 242 -3.90 -8.93 0.91
N MET A 243 -2.88 -9.28 0.13
CA MET A 243 -1.56 -9.58 0.67
C MET A 243 -0.83 -8.30 1.07
N LEU A 244 -0.21 -8.31 2.26
CA LEU A 244 0.58 -7.21 2.80
C LEU A 244 2.07 -7.37 2.46
N SER A 245 2.81 -6.26 2.45
CA SER A 245 4.29 -6.25 2.31
C SER A 245 5.01 -7.13 3.33
N GLY A 246 4.43 -7.27 4.54
CA GLY A 246 4.99 -8.09 5.62
C GLY A 246 4.63 -9.57 5.53
N GLY A 247 3.96 -10.02 4.46
CA GLY A 247 3.58 -11.41 4.25
C GLY A 247 2.27 -11.85 4.92
N GLY A 248 1.64 -10.99 5.71
CA GLY A 248 0.28 -11.20 6.21
C GLY A 248 -0.78 -10.92 5.14
N ILE A 249 -2.06 -11.08 5.53
CA ILE A 249 -3.21 -10.67 4.72
C ILE A 249 -4.06 -9.65 5.47
N THR A 250 -4.85 -8.86 4.75
CA THR A 250 -5.74 -7.83 5.31
C THR A 250 -7.06 -7.74 4.59
N THR A 251 -8.05 -7.06 5.20
CA THR A 251 -9.37 -6.83 4.58
C THR A 251 -9.31 -5.80 3.47
N LEU A 252 -10.29 -5.86 2.56
CA LEU A 252 -10.50 -4.84 1.53
C LEU A 252 -10.57 -3.43 2.11
N GLU A 253 -11.33 -3.23 3.19
CA GLU A 253 -11.47 -1.92 3.84
C GLU A 253 -10.12 -1.35 4.29
N THR A 254 -9.29 -2.18 4.92
CA THR A 254 -7.96 -1.78 5.39
C THR A 254 -7.04 -1.48 4.21
N ALA A 255 -7.08 -2.30 3.16
CA ALA A 255 -6.29 -2.12 1.95
C ALA A 255 -6.64 -0.85 1.17
N VAL A 256 -7.92 -0.48 1.12
CA VAL A 256 -8.40 0.77 0.53
C VAL A 256 -7.94 1.98 1.32
N ARG A 257 -7.93 1.89 2.65
CA ARG A 257 -7.50 2.99 3.53
C ARG A 257 -5.97 3.14 3.59
N PHE A 258 -5.25 2.01 3.57
CA PHE A 258 -3.79 1.96 3.71
C PHE A 258 -3.07 1.20 2.58
N PRO A 259 -3.27 1.58 1.29
CA PRO A 259 -2.69 0.86 0.16
C PRO A 259 -1.16 0.86 0.13
N VAL A 260 -0.50 1.78 0.85
CA VAL A 260 0.97 1.74 1.02
C VAL A 260 1.45 0.42 1.63
N ARG A 261 0.59 -0.30 2.37
CA ARG A 261 0.91 -1.60 2.98
C ARG A 261 0.84 -2.78 1.99
N LEU A 262 0.45 -2.52 0.74
CA LEU A 262 0.41 -3.50 -0.35
C LEU A 262 1.66 -3.45 -1.24
N VAL A 263 2.53 -2.47 -1.01
CA VAL A 263 3.77 -2.30 -1.78
C VAL A 263 4.63 -3.55 -1.60
N GLU A 264 5.08 -4.17 -2.69
CA GLU A 264 5.80 -5.46 -2.67
C GLU A 264 5.01 -6.64 -2.06
N SER A 265 3.68 -6.63 -2.15
CA SER A 265 2.85 -7.75 -1.70
C SER A 265 3.13 -9.07 -2.44
N GLY A 266 3.31 -9.03 -3.76
CA GLY A 266 3.64 -10.21 -4.58
C GLY A 266 4.94 -10.90 -4.14
N PRO A 267 6.08 -10.19 -4.04
CA PRO A 267 7.34 -10.78 -3.55
C PRO A 267 7.29 -11.30 -2.13
N ALA A 268 6.51 -10.67 -1.24
CA ALA A 268 6.29 -11.20 0.10
C ALA A 268 5.63 -12.59 0.05
N GLY A 269 4.64 -12.77 -0.83
CA GLY A 269 4.04 -14.08 -1.10
C GLY A 269 5.05 -15.10 -1.64
N GLY A 270 5.90 -14.69 -2.58
CA GLY A 270 6.98 -15.52 -3.12
C GLY A 270 7.98 -15.97 -2.03
N ALA A 271 8.38 -15.07 -1.13
CA ALA A 271 9.27 -15.39 -0.02
C ALA A 271 8.64 -16.38 0.97
N ILE A 272 7.35 -16.20 1.30
CA ILE A 272 6.60 -17.14 2.15
C ILE A 272 6.52 -18.52 1.49
N PHE A 273 6.22 -18.56 0.19
CA PHE A 273 6.16 -19.82 -0.55
C PHE A 273 7.53 -20.52 -0.57
N SER A 274 8.61 -19.78 -0.85
CA SER A 274 9.97 -20.32 -0.79
C SER A 274 10.33 -20.87 0.59
N SER A 275 9.94 -20.17 1.68
CA SER A 275 10.12 -20.65 3.05
C SER A 275 9.34 -21.94 3.31
N HIS A 276 8.09 -22.03 2.83
CA HIS A 276 7.30 -23.25 2.93
C HIS A 276 7.97 -24.43 2.22
N ILE A 277 8.44 -24.25 0.99
CA ILE A 277 9.15 -25.28 0.22
C ILE A 277 10.47 -25.67 0.89
N ALA A 278 11.24 -24.70 1.40
CA ALA A 278 12.49 -24.96 2.12
C ALA A 278 12.25 -25.88 3.32
N ASN A 279 11.21 -25.61 4.12
CA ASN A 279 10.83 -26.43 5.26
C ASN A 279 10.41 -27.86 4.85
N LEU A 280 9.67 -28.03 3.75
CA LEU A 280 9.31 -29.35 3.22
C LEU A 280 10.53 -30.17 2.77
N LEU A 281 11.58 -29.49 2.29
CA LEU A 281 12.81 -30.12 1.83
C LEU A 281 13.86 -30.25 2.94
N GLY A 282 13.59 -29.76 4.16
CA GLY A 282 14.56 -29.75 5.26
C GLY A 282 15.74 -28.80 5.03
N LEU A 283 15.57 -27.77 4.20
CA LEU A 283 16.57 -26.74 3.92
C LEU A 283 16.38 -25.57 4.89
N ARG A 284 17.44 -25.23 5.65
CA ARG A 284 17.40 -24.14 6.65
C ARG A 284 17.76 -22.78 6.06
N GLU A 285 18.70 -22.77 5.12
CA GLU A 285 19.25 -21.55 4.51
C GLU A 285 18.97 -21.61 3.01
N VAL A 286 18.13 -20.71 2.50
CA VAL A 286 17.84 -20.63 1.07
C VAL A 286 17.76 -19.18 0.59
N LEU A 287 18.06 -18.98 -0.68
CA LEU A 287 17.87 -17.71 -1.36
C LEU A 287 16.67 -17.83 -2.29
N SER A 288 15.61 -17.07 -2.02
CA SER A 288 14.50 -16.91 -2.96
C SER A 288 14.90 -15.89 -4.02
N TYR A 289 14.74 -16.24 -5.30
CA TYR A 289 15.06 -15.41 -6.45
C TYR A 289 13.89 -15.43 -7.42
N ASP A 290 13.21 -14.30 -7.56
CA ASP A 290 12.09 -14.10 -8.49
C ASP A 290 12.48 -13.08 -9.55
N MET A 291 12.52 -13.50 -10.81
CA MET A 291 12.88 -12.66 -11.94
C MET A 291 11.69 -12.50 -12.88
N GLY A 292 11.16 -11.28 -12.94
CA GLY A 292 10.17 -10.86 -13.91
C GLY A 292 10.80 -10.19 -15.14
N GLY A 293 9.94 -9.64 -16.00
CA GLY A 293 10.39 -8.91 -17.21
C GLY A 293 11.02 -7.54 -16.94
N THR A 294 10.82 -6.97 -15.73
CA THR A 294 11.26 -5.60 -15.39
C THR A 294 12.11 -5.56 -14.12
N THR A 295 11.85 -6.44 -13.15
CA THR A 295 12.52 -6.45 -11.85
C THR A 295 12.95 -7.86 -11.46
N ALA A 296 14.01 -7.94 -10.66
CA ALA A 296 14.40 -9.15 -9.96
C ALA A 296 14.31 -8.87 -8.45
N LYS A 297 13.70 -9.79 -7.71
CA LYS A 297 13.58 -9.73 -6.25
C LYS A 297 14.35 -10.87 -5.63
N ILE A 298 14.98 -10.57 -4.50
CA ILE A 298 15.78 -11.53 -3.74
C ILE A 298 15.35 -11.47 -2.29
N CYS A 299 15.12 -12.63 -1.68
CA CYS A 299 14.87 -12.73 -0.24
C CYS A 299 15.76 -13.81 0.35
N LEU A 300 16.50 -13.44 1.40
CA LEU A 300 17.25 -14.39 2.22
C LEU A 300 16.30 -15.03 3.23
N ILE A 301 16.25 -16.36 3.22
CA ILE A 301 15.51 -17.16 4.18
C ILE A 301 16.55 -17.86 5.05
N ASP A 302 16.53 -17.52 6.33
CA ASP A 302 17.45 -18.03 7.33
C ASP A 302 16.64 -18.77 8.39
N GLU A 303 17.11 -19.93 8.80
CA GLU A 303 16.41 -20.82 9.72
C GLU A 303 14.95 -21.11 9.32
N GLY A 304 14.71 -21.25 8.01
CA GLY A 304 13.39 -21.49 7.42
C GLY A 304 12.43 -20.30 7.50
N GLN A 305 12.89 -19.11 7.90
CA GLN A 305 12.09 -17.89 8.05
C GLN A 305 12.58 -16.77 7.13
N PRO A 306 11.68 -16.07 6.40
CA PRO A 306 12.06 -14.86 5.67
C PRO A 306 12.54 -13.76 6.63
N GLN A 307 13.64 -13.09 6.30
CA GLN A 307 14.07 -11.93 7.10
C GLN A 307 13.12 -10.74 6.94
N THR A 308 12.74 -10.12 8.06
CA THR A 308 11.85 -8.95 8.08
C THR A 308 12.60 -7.68 8.46
N SER A 309 12.26 -6.55 7.84
CA SER A 309 12.77 -5.22 8.18
C SER A 309 11.65 -4.32 8.71
N ARG A 310 12.00 -3.39 9.61
CA ARG A 310 11.09 -2.33 10.09
C ARG A 310 11.05 -1.10 9.19
N SER A 311 11.98 -0.99 8.25
CA SER A 311 12.09 0.10 7.30
C SER A 311 12.20 -0.44 5.89
N PHE A 312 11.52 0.23 4.96
CA PHE A 312 11.55 -0.12 3.55
C PHE A 312 11.64 1.17 2.73
N GLU A 313 12.52 1.16 1.73
CA GLU A 313 12.71 2.27 0.81
C GLU A 313 12.24 1.84 -0.58
N VAL A 314 11.39 2.67 -1.19
CA VAL A 314 10.79 2.41 -2.50
C VAL A 314 11.32 3.45 -3.48
N ALA A 315 11.57 3.04 -4.72
CA ALA A 315 12.01 3.92 -5.80
C ALA A 315 13.35 4.62 -5.50
N ARG A 316 14.33 3.86 -4.97
CA ARG A 316 15.70 4.37 -4.83
C ARG A 316 16.30 4.61 -6.22
N GLU A 317 16.55 5.88 -6.54
CA GLU A 317 17.25 6.33 -7.74
C GLU A 317 18.74 6.50 -7.41
N TYR A 318 19.62 6.08 -8.35
CA TYR A 318 21.06 6.30 -8.33
C TYR A 318 21.42 7.39 -9.33
#